data_AF-A0AAD8SNH0-F1
#
_entry.id   AF-A0AAD8SNH0-F1
#
_cell.length_a   1.000
_cell.length_b   1.000
_cell.length_c   1.000
_cell.angle_alpha   90.00
_cell.angle_beta   90.00
_cell.angle_gamma   90.00
#
_symmetry.space_group_name_H-M   'P 1'
#
loop_
_entity.id
_entity.type
_entity.pdbx_description
1 polymer ?
#
loop_
_entity_poly.entity_id
_entity_poly.type
_entity_poly.pdbx_seq_one_letter_code
_entity_poly.pdbx_strand_id
1 'polypeptide(L)'
;MEAPRSQQLLLLLLLVSLLAASAPRGADAWGKEGHIMTCKIAERYLSEEAKAAVQELLPASAGGELSTMCPWADTMRFRYHWASPLHYANTPNVCNFNNSRDCHNSKGVQGMCVVGAINNYTEQLYTYGDSPKSSYNLTESLMFLAHFVGDVHQPLHVSFEEDEGGNSIQVHWYRRKANLHHVWDVSIIDSVMKDFYNKDMDTMVDALETNLTLSAPNGWSDDISDWENCTNMNSTCANDYAIESIDLSCNYAYKDVTQNITLGDDYYFTRYPVVERRLAQGGVRLAMILNSIFDKKVDTMPLYVQ
;
A
#
# COMPACT_ATOMS: atom_id res chain seq x y z
N MET A 1 13.97 8.62 54.51
CA MET A 1 13.99 7.16 54.27
C MET A 1 14.07 6.98 52.77
N GLU A 2 15.28 6.76 52.25
CA GLU A 2 15.50 6.54 50.83
C GLU A 2 14.97 5.16 50.45
N ALA A 3 14.20 5.08 49.36
CA ALA A 3 13.75 3.80 48.84
C ALA A 3 14.96 2.95 48.43
N PRO A 4 15.02 1.65 48.77
CA PRO A 4 16.12 0.77 48.39
C PRO A 4 16.34 0.81 46.88
N ARG A 5 17.61 0.79 46.47
CA ARG A 5 18.09 0.92 45.08
C ARG A 5 17.36 -0.01 44.08
N SER A 6 16.88 -1.16 44.54
CA SER A 6 16.07 -2.11 43.77
C SER A 6 14.66 -1.61 43.44
N GLN A 7 14.00 -0.89 44.36
CA GLN A 7 12.68 -0.29 44.12
C GLN A 7 12.77 0.86 43.12
N GLN A 8 13.84 1.67 43.18
CA GLN A 8 14.10 2.72 42.20
C GLN A 8 14.33 2.16 40.79
N LEU A 9 15.06 1.04 40.68
CA LEU A 9 15.27 0.35 39.41
C LEU A 9 13.96 -0.23 38.84
N LEU A 10 13.12 -0.81 39.70
CA LEU A 10 11.82 -1.35 39.30
C LEU A 10 10.86 -0.25 38.82
N LEU A 11 10.85 0.90 39.50
CA LEU A 11 10.08 2.08 39.11
C LEU A 11 10.56 2.66 37.78
N LEU A 12 11.87 2.73 37.55
CA LEU A 12 12.42 3.15 36.26
C LEU A 12 12.04 2.19 35.13
N LEU A 13 12.11 0.87 35.36
CA LEU A 13 11.70 -0.13 34.37
C LEU A 13 10.20 -0.06 34.06
N LEU A 14 9.36 0.19 35.07
CA LEU A 14 7.92 0.40 34.91
C LEU A 14 7.61 1.71 34.16
N LEU A 15 8.33 2.79 34.43
CA LEU A 15 8.20 4.06 33.72
C LEU A 15 8.63 3.95 32.25
N VAL A 16 9.75 3.27 31.96
CA VAL A 16 10.24 3.02 30.60
C VAL A 16 9.26 2.13 29.82
N SER A 17 8.66 1.12 30.46
CA SER A 17 7.64 0.27 29.82
C SER A 17 6.31 0.98 29.60
N LEU A 18 5.89 1.90 30.50
CA LEU A 18 4.72 2.77 30.27
C LEU A 18 4.95 3.79 29.14
N LEU A 19 6.17 4.33 29.03
CA LEU A 19 6.56 5.25 27.96
C LEU A 19 6.69 4.54 26.60
N ALA A 20 7.14 3.28 26.58
CA ALA A 20 7.16 2.47 25.35
C ALA A 20 5.75 2.07 24.88
N ALA A 21 4.78 1.92 25.79
CA ALA A 21 3.39 1.60 25.47
C ALA A 21 2.58 2.82 24.97
N SER A 22 3.15 4.03 25.06
CA SER A 22 2.53 5.30 24.63
C SER A 22 3.21 5.95 23.43
N ALA A 23 4.18 5.26 22.81
CA ALA A 23 4.64 5.66 21.49
C ALA A 23 3.44 5.58 20.52
N PRO A 24 3.09 6.67 19.81
CA PRO A 24 2.15 6.58 18.71
C PRO A 24 2.71 5.54 17.74
N ARG A 25 1.94 4.48 17.48
CA ARG A 25 2.22 3.64 16.31
C ARG A 25 2.05 4.58 15.14
N GLY A 26 3.16 4.87 14.46
CA GLY A 26 3.11 5.64 13.23
C GLY A 26 2.10 4.97 12.31
N ALA A 27 1.40 5.79 11.53
CA ALA A 27 0.69 5.35 10.36
C ALA A 27 1.69 4.63 9.46
N ASP A 28 1.75 3.30 9.57
CA ASP A 28 2.26 2.44 8.51
C ASP A 28 1.29 2.57 7.34
N ALA A 29 1.70 2.12 6.16
CA ALA A 29 0.81 2.15 5.03
C ALA A 29 -0.35 1.15 5.17
N TRP A 30 -0.86 0.50 4.11
CA TRP A 30 -1.57 -0.76 4.38
C TRP A 30 -0.75 -1.55 5.41
N GLY A 31 -1.40 -2.19 6.37
CA GLY A 31 -0.67 -3.04 7.31
C GLY A 31 0.20 -4.02 6.54
N LYS A 32 1.22 -4.57 7.20
CA LYS A 32 2.13 -5.56 6.61
C LYS A 32 1.38 -6.61 5.77
N GLU A 33 0.26 -7.08 6.28
CA GLU A 33 -0.64 -8.05 5.66
C GLU A 33 -1.22 -7.54 4.32
N GLY A 34 -1.70 -6.30 4.26
CA GLY A 34 -2.24 -5.69 3.04
C GLY A 34 -1.20 -5.58 1.92
N HIS A 35 0.05 -5.21 2.25
CA HIS A 35 1.15 -5.19 1.29
C HIS A 35 1.53 -6.58 0.78
N ILE A 36 1.63 -7.56 1.68
CA ILE A 36 1.94 -8.93 1.29
C ILE A 36 0.85 -9.48 0.37
N MET A 37 -0.43 -9.29 0.71
CA MET A 37 -1.55 -9.75 -0.13
C MET A 37 -1.56 -9.07 -1.50
N THR A 38 -1.42 -7.74 -1.55
CA THR A 38 -1.33 -6.97 -2.80
C THR A 38 -0.25 -7.55 -3.71
N CYS A 39 0.94 -7.82 -3.17
CA CYS A 39 2.04 -8.35 -3.95
C CYS A 39 1.90 -9.84 -4.30
N LYS A 40 1.33 -10.67 -3.42
CA LYS A 40 1.03 -12.07 -3.75
C LYS A 40 0.07 -12.17 -4.93
N ILE A 41 -0.99 -11.35 -4.93
CA ILE A 41 -1.89 -11.22 -6.08
C ILE A 41 -1.09 -10.79 -7.30
N ALA A 42 -0.28 -9.73 -7.21
CA ALA A 42 0.51 -9.27 -8.35
C ALA A 42 1.42 -10.37 -8.94
N GLU A 43 2.11 -11.13 -8.10
CA GLU A 43 3.02 -12.22 -8.50
C GLU A 43 2.34 -13.31 -9.36
N ARG A 44 1.03 -13.53 -9.20
CA ARG A 44 0.27 -14.47 -10.03
C ARG A 44 -0.05 -13.96 -11.43
N TYR A 45 -0.10 -12.65 -11.60
CA TYR A 45 -0.46 -11.98 -12.86
C TYR A 45 0.76 -11.46 -13.64
N LEU A 46 1.97 -11.70 -13.15
CA LEU A 46 3.19 -11.40 -13.89
C LEU A 46 3.31 -12.29 -15.13
N SER A 47 3.73 -11.70 -16.25
CA SER A 47 4.26 -12.46 -17.38
C SER A 47 5.51 -13.24 -16.95
N GLU A 48 5.90 -14.25 -17.73
CA GLU A 48 7.13 -14.99 -17.44
C GLU A 48 8.37 -14.09 -17.49
N GLU A 49 8.36 -13.11 -18.39
CA GLU A 49 9.41 -12.11 -18.56
C GLU A 49 9.49 -11.18 -17.34
N ALA A 50 8.37 -10.60 -16.91
CA ALA A 50 8.32 -9.73 -15.73
C ALA A 50 8.67 -10.50 -14.46
N LYS A 51 8.21 -11.74 -14.33
CA LYS A 51 8.55 -12.62 -13.20
C LYS A 51 10.05 -12.89 -13.15
N ALA A 52 10.68 -13.20 -14.27
CA ALA A 52 12.12 -13.40 -14.34
C ALA A 52 12.91 -12.14 -13.93
N ALA A 53 12.52 -10.96 -14.45
CA ALA A 53 13.16 -9.69 -14.11
C ALA A 53 12.97 -9.32 -12.63
N VAL A 54 11.77 -9.53 -12.07
CA VAL A 54 11.48 -9.35 -10.65
C VAL A 54 12.39 -10.25 -9.81
N GLN A 55 12.49 -11.54 -10.15
CA GLN A 55 13.35 -12.48 -9.43
C GLN A 55 14.84 -12.13 -9.52
N GLU A 56 15.30 -11.60 -10.65
CA GLU A 56 16.68 -11.12 -10.82
C GLU A 56 16.98 -9.91 -9.93
N LEU A 57 16.03 -8.97 -9.82
CA LEU A 57 16.20 -7.75 -9.03
C LEU A 57 16.07 -7.98 -7.52
N LEU A 58 15.36 -9.02 -7.09
CA LEU A 58 15.13 -9.27 -5.68
C LEU A 58 16.41 -9.69 -4.94
N PRO A 59 16.62 -9.21 -3.70
CA PRO A 59 17.73 -9.67 -2.89
C PRO A 59 17.52 -11.13 -2.48
N ALA A 60 18.62 -11.86 -2.24
CA ALA A 60 18.55 -13.26 -1.81
C ALA A 60 17.68 -13.49 -0.55
N SER A 61 17.60 -12.49 0.35
CA SER A 61 16.74 -12.53 1.54
C SER A 61 15.24 -12.59 1.23
N ALA A 62 14.82 -12.27 0.00
CA ALA A 62 13.42 -12.35 -0.43
C ALA A 62 12.97 -13.77 -0.74
N GLY A 63 13.89 -14.74 -0.84
CA GLY A 63 13.54 -16.12 -1.17
C GLY A 63 12.90 -16.30 -2.57
N GLY A 64 13.02 -15.30 -3.45
CA GLY A 64 12.39 -15.31 -4.77
C GLY A 64 10.94 -14.80 -4.81
N GLU A 65 10.43 -14.26 -3.69
CA GLU A 65 9.06 -13.73 -3.56
C GLU A 65 9.08 -12.22 -3.29
N LEU A 66 8.53 -11.43 -4.20
CA LEU A 66 8.34 -9.98 -4.10
C LEU A 66 7.50 -9.62 -2.87
N SER A 67 6.46 -10.40 -2.58
CA SER A 67 5.57 -10.15 -1.45
C SER A 67 6.28 -10.08 -0.09
N THR A 68 7.40 -10.79 0.08
CA THR A 68 8.23 -10.71 1.30
C THR A 68 8.90 -9.35 1.50
N MET A 69 9.10 -8.61 0.41
CA MET A 69 9.75 -7.30 0.39
C MET A 69 8.77 -6.13 0.27
N CYS A 70 7.49 -6.38 -0.02
CA CYS A 70 6.52 -5.29 -0.15
C CYS A 70 6.31 -4.44 1.11
N PRO A 71 6.43 -4.97 2.34
CA PRO A 71 6.41 -4.12 3.55
C PRO A 71 7.71 -3.34 3.81
N TRP A 72 8.76 -3.50 2.99
CA TRP A 72 10.09 -2.96 3.28
C TRP A 72 10.13 -1.43 3.37
N ALA A 73 9.38 -0.72 2.50
CA ALA A 73 9.44 0.74 2.44
C ALA A 73 8.98 1.40 3.76
N ASP A 74 8.01 0.83 4.46
CA ASP A 74 7.56 1.28 5.78
C ASP A 74 8.65 1.21 6.84
N THR A 75 9.52 0.20 6.77
CA THR A 75 10.68 0.14 7.69
C THR A 75 11.73 1.18 7.32
N MET A 76 11.87 1.46 6.03
CA MET A 76 12.94 2.29 5.51
C MET A 76 12.65 3.78 5.56
N ARG A 77 11.39 4.23 5.61
CA ARG A 77 11.05 5.66 5.77
C ARG A 77 11.65 6.31 7.02
N PHE A 78 11.99 5.52 8.05
CA PHE A 78 12.70 5.99 9.25
C PHE A 78 14.22 6.17 9.04
N ARG A 79 14.80 5.51 8.04
CA ARG A 79 16.21 5.68 7.64
C ARG A 79 16.35 6.65 6.47
N TYR A 80 15.43 6.57 5.54
CA TYR A 80 15.26 7.42 4.36
C TYR A 80 14.11 8.38 4.63
N HIS A 81 14.35 9.38 5.49
CA HIS A 81 13.30 10.33 5.87
C HIS A 81 12.65 11.08 4.70
N TRP A 82 13.37 11.20 3.58
CA TRP A 82 12.83 11.75 2.34
C TRP A 82 11.71 10.90 1.73
N ALA A 83 11.64 9.60 2.05
CA ALA A 83 10.63 8.67 1.55
C ALA A 83 9.32 8.73 2.35
N SER A 84 9.32 9.27 3.58
CA SER A 84 8.11 9.36 4.41
C SER A 84 6.89 10.00 3.72
N PRO A 85 6.99 11.15 3.02
CA PRO A 85 5.84 11.73 2.31
C PRO A 85 5.44 10.98 1.04
N LEU A 86 6.22 9.99 0.60
CA LEU A 86 5.94 9.21 -0.62
C LEU A 86 4.87 8.14 -0.39
N HIS A 87 4.45 7.89 0.85
CA HIS A 87 3.44 6.88 1.17
C HIS A 87 2.00 7.38 0.97
N TYR A 88 1.77 8.68 0.84
CA TYR A 88 0.42 9.23 0.80
C TYR A 88 0.32 10.44 -0.14
N ALA A 89 -0.90 10.93 -0.33
CA ALA A 89 -1.20 12.22 -0.93
C ALA A 89 -2.30 12.92 -0.12
N ASN A 90 -2.06 14.19 0.22
CA ASN A 90 -2.98 14.98 1.02
C ASN A 90 -3.84 15.88 0.13
N THR A 91 -5.14 15.90 0.40
CA THR A 91 -6.11 16.77 -0.27
C THR A 91 -6.63 17.82 0.71
N PRO A 92 -6.98 19.03 0.24
CA PRO A 92 -7.43 20.13 1.09
C PRO A 92 -8.92 20.00 1.44
N ASN A 93 -9.31 18.93 2.15
CA ASN A 93 -10.69 18.64 2.57
C ASN A 93 -11.70 18.61 1.41
N VAL A 94 -11.30 18.05 0.28
CA VAL A 94 -12.16 17.91 -0.91
C VAL A 94 -12.14 16.46 -1.40
N CYS A 95 -13.29 15.97 -1.84
CA CYS A 95 -13.44 14.62 -2.37
C CYS A 95 -12.98 14.52 -3.84
N ASN A 96 -11.82 15.08 -4.15
CA ASN A 96 -11.15 14.94 -5.43
C ASN A 96 -9.64 15.07 -5.27
N PHE A 97 -8.91 14.41 -6.17
CA PHE A 97 -7.47 14.52 -6.25
C PHE A 97 -7.09 15.28 -7.52
N ASN A 98 -6.15 16.21 -7.39
CA ASN A 98 -5.52 16.90 -8.51
C ASN A 98 -4.01 16.88 -8.32
N ASN A 99 -3.31 16.17 -9.20
CA ASN A 99 -1.86 15.97 -9.07
C ASN A 99 -1.05 17.27 -8.90
N SER A 100 -1.38 18.33 -9.64
CA SER A 100 -0.67 19.61 -9.55
C SER A 100 -0.95 20.39 -8.25
N ARG A 101 -2.12 20.17 -7.65
CA ARG A 101 -2.50 20.79 -6.38
C ARG A 101 -1.97 19.99 -5.18
N ASP A 102 -2.08 18.67 -5.24
CA ASP A 102 -2.02 17.79 -4.07
C ASP A 102 -0.72 16.98 -3.98
N CYS A 103 -0.02 16.75 -5.10
CA CYS A 103 1.18 15.91 -5.08
C CYS A 103 2.43 16.70 -4.68
N HIS A 104 2.52 17.04 -3.40
CA HIS A 104 3.69 17.65 -2.80
C HIS A 104 3.86 17.24 -1.34
N ASN A 105 5.07 17.40 -0.81
CA ASN A 105 5.29 17.25 0.63
C ASN A 105 4.95 18.54 1.40
N SER A 106 5.10 18.51 2.73
CA SER A 106 4.85 19.67 3.62
C SER A 106 5.73 20.90 3.35
N LYS A 107 6.77 20.78 2.52
CA LYS A 107 7.62 21.90 2.07
C LYS A 107 7.20 22.44 0.70
N GLY A 108 6.12 21.93 0.11
CA GLY A 108 5.65 22.29 -1.22
C GLY A 108 6.50 21.73 -2.37
N VAL A 109 7.39 20.77 -2.10
CA VAL A 109 8.20 20.14 -3.16
C VAL A 109 7.29 19.23 -3.97
N GLN A 110 7.07 19.60 -5.23
CA GLN A 110 6.21 18.88 -6.17
C GLN A 110 6.71 17.46 -6.44
N GLY A 111 5.79 16.53 -6.69
CA GLY A 111 6.07 15.12 -6.95
C GLY A 111 6.40 14.30 -5.70
N MET A 112 6.51 14.92 -4.51
CA MET A 112 6.79 14.23 -3.26
C MET A 112 5.50 13.72 -2.60
N CYS A 113 4.80 12.83 -3.29
CA CYS A 113 3.60 12.11 -2.84
C CYS A 113 3.59 10.69 -3.44
N VAL A 114 2.65 9.84 -3.05
CA VAL A 114 2.53 8.45 -3.56
C VAL A 114 2.36 8.36 -5.08
N VAL A 115 1.59 9.26 -5.69
CA VAL A 115 1.42 9.31 -7.16
C VAL A 115 2.74 9.66 -7.85
N GLY A 116 3.48 10.64 -7.32
CA GLY A 116 4.79 11.01 -7.84
C GLY A 116 5.83 9.90 -7.64
N ALA A 117 5.76 9.18 -6.51
CA ALA A 117 6.64 8.05 -6.22
C ALA A 117 6.42 6.90 -7.20
N ILE A 118 5.17 6.50 -7.45
CA ILE A 118 4.84 5.46 -8.44
C ILE A 118 5.41 5.83 -9.81
N ASN A 119 5.15 7.06 -10.29
CA ASN A 119 5.68 7.53 -11.56
C ASN A 119 7.22 7.48 -11.61
N ASN A 120 7.89 7.99 -10.58
CA ASN A 120 9.35 8.02 -10.50
C ASN A 120 9.96 6.61 -10.51
N TYR A 121 9.49 5.68 -9.68
CA TYR A 121 10.07 4.34 -9.60
C TYR A 121 9.71 3.48 -10.81
N THR A 122 8.56 3.70 -11.44
CA THR A 122 8.27 3.14 -12.78
C THR A 122 9.27 3.65 -13.82
N GLU A 123 9.54 4.96 -13.88
CA GLU A 123 10.54 5.54 -14.79
C GLU A 123 11.95 4.98 -14.56
N GLN A 124 12.36 4.79 -13.30
CA GLN A 124 13.65 4.18 -12.98
C GLN A 124 13.73 2.74 -13.48
N LEU A 125 12.68 1.93 -13.28
CA LEU A 125 12.65 0.53 -13.71
C LEU A 125 12.63 0.37 -15.23
N TYR A 126 12.13 1.34 -16.00
CA TYR A 126 12.30 1.34 -17.46
C TYR A 126 13.77 1.33 -17.92
N THR A 127 14.73 1.67 -17.05
CA THR A 127 16.16 1.57 -17.35
C THR A 127 16.75 0.16 -17.14
N TYR A 128 15.95 -0.81 -16.70
CA TYR A 128 16.37 -2.20 -16.48
C TYR A 128 16.99 -2.83 -17.74
N GLY A 129 18.18 -3.42 -17.66
CA GLY A 129 18.88 -3.97 -18.83
C GLY A 129 19.64 -2.95 -19.68
N ASP A 130 19.55 -1.64 -19.39
CA ASP A 130 20.36 -0.63 -20.08
C ASP A 130 21.79 -0.62 -19.50
N SER A 131 22.65 -1.50 -20.00
CA SER A 131 24.06 -1.53 -19.61
C SER A 131 24.89 -0.51 -20.41
N PRO A 132 25.78 0.31 -19.79
CA PRO A 132 26.11 0.39 -18.35
C PRO A 132 25.46 1.61 -17.65
N LYS A 133 24.24 2.00 -18.06
CA LYS A 133 23.74 3.40 -17.93
C LYS A 133 22.80 3.69 -16.76
N SER A 134 22.29 2.71 -16.02
CA SER A 134 21.40 3.04 -14.89
C SER A 134 22.19 3.50 -13.66
N SER A 135 22.00 4.76 -13.25
CA SER A 135 22.53 5.31 -11.99
C SER A 135 21.67 4.95 -10.77
N TYR A 136 20.58 4.22 -10.97
CA TYR A 136 19.58 3.92 -9.94
C TYR A 136 19.79 2.53 -9.34
N ASN A 137 19.39 2.38 -8.07
CA ASN A 137 19.25 1.07 -7.44
C ASN A 137 17.89 0.48 -7.85
N LEU A 138 17.88 -0.38 -8.87
CA LEU A 138 16.65 -0.96 -9.41
C LEU A 138 15.98 -1.95 -8.46
N THR A 139 16.73 -2.58 -7.55
CA THR A 139 16.15 -3.38 -6.47
C THR A 139 15.31 -2.52 -5.52
N GLU A 140 15.87 -1.38 -5.06
CA GLU A 140 15.09 -0.43 -4.25
C GLU A 140 13.91 0.15 -5.05
N SER A 141 14.09 0.42 -6.34
CA SER A 141 13.03 0.94 -7.21
C SER A 141 11.85 -0.04 -7.31
N LEU A 142 12.12 -1.33 -7.47
CA LEU A 142 11.11 -2.39 -7.49
C LEU A 142 10.36 -2.48 -6.15
N MET A 143 11.09 -2.52 -5.03
CA MET A 143 10.49 -2.64 -3.71
C MET A 143 9.64 -1.41 -3.34
N PHE A 144 10.10 -0.21 -3.69
CA PHE A 144 9.34 1.02 -3.52
C PHE A 144 8.09 1.06 -4.40
N LEU A 145 8.22 0.74 -5.69
CA LEU A 145 7.07 0.72 -6.59
C LEU A 145 5.99 -0.25 -6.10
N ALA A 146 6.39 -1.48 -5.73
CA ALA A 146 5.46 -2.50 -5.26
C ALA A 146 4.72 -2.06 -3.99
N HIS A 147 5.42 -1.40 -3.06
CA HIS A 147 4.82 -0.83 -1.87
C HIS A 147 3.83 0.29 -2.20
N PHE A 148 4.27 1.31 -2.95
CA PHE A 148 3.47 2.51 -3.21
C PHE A 148 2.23 2.25 -4.07
N VAL A 149 2.27 1.24 -4.95
CA VAL A 149 1.05 0.78 -5.64
C VAL A 149 0.04 0.21 -4.64
N GLY A 150 0.48 -0.47 -3.58
CA GLY A 150 -0.38 -0.82 -2.46
C GLY A 150 -0.95 0.44 -1.78
N ASP A 151 -0.08 1.36 -1.36
CA ASP A 151 -0.45 2.59 -0.62
C ASP A 151 -1.51 3.40 -1.35
N VAL A 152 -1.31 3.68 -2.64
CA VAL A 152 -2.27 4.51 -3.39
C VAL A 152 -3.65 3.87 -3.45
N HIS A 153 -3.77 2.54 -3.25
CA HIS A 153 -5.05 1.84 -3.20
C HIS A 153 -5.69 1.84 -1.81
N GLN A 154 -4.95 2.15 -0.74
CA GLN A 154 -5.53 2.38 0.59
C GLN A 154 -6.30 3.71 0.55
N PRO A 155 -7.64 3.71 0.73
CA PRO A 155 -8.41 4.95 0.60
C PRO A 155 -7.86 6.11 1.42
N LEU A 156 -7.55 5.89 2.70
CA LEU A 156 -7.07 6.92 3.62
C LEU A 156 -5.61 7.34 3.39
N HIS A 157 -4.89 6.75 2.44
CA HIS A 157 -3.61 7.28 1.94
C HIS A 157 -3.80 8.41 0.92
N VAL A 158 -5.00 8.57 0.37
CA VAL A 158 -5.37 9.71 -0.47
C VAL A 158 -6.60 10.37 0.13
N SER A 159 -6.35 11.32 1.02
CA SER A 159 -7.37 11.75 1.99
C SER A 159 -7.06 13.14 2.54
N PHE A 160 -7.64 13.53 3.67
CA PHE A 160 -7.61 14.91 4.14
C PHE A 160 -6.32 15.25 4.90
N GLU A 161 -5.71 16.39 4.54
CA GLU A 161 -4.53 16.89 5.25
C GLU A 161 -4.84 17.22 6.72
N GLU A 162 -6.02 17.81 6.99
CA GLU A 162 -6.39 18.31 8.32
C GLU A 162 -6.40 17.22 9.38
N ASP A 163 -6.78 16.01 9.02
CA ASP A 163 -6.89 14.89 9.95
C ASP A 163 -5.76 13.86 9.83
N GLU A 164 -4.70 14.20 9.07
CA GLU A 164 -3.57 13.32 8.76
C GLU A 164 -4.03 11.99 8.14
N GLY A 165 -5.00 12.06 7.23
CA GLY A 165 -5.63 10.90 6.61
C GLY A 165 -6.37 10.00 7.60
N GLY A 166 -7.06 10.58 8.57
CA GLY A 166 -7.80 9.87 9.61
C GLY A 166 -6.95 9.42 10.79
N ASN A 167 -5.63 9.69 10.81
CA ASN A 167 -4.77 9.34 11.95
C ASN A 167 -5.14 10.11 13.23
N SER A 168 -5.60 11.35 13.08
CA SER A 168 -6.07 12.16 14.20
C SER A 168 -7.53 11.86 14.60
N ILE A 169 -8.25 11.02 13.83
CA ILE A 169 -9.62 10.58 14.14
C ILE A 169 -9.56 9.38 15.07
N GLN A 170 -9.67 9.62 16.37
CA GLN A 170 -9.68 8.56 17.39
C GLN A 170 -11.02 7.84 17.37
N VAL A 171 -11.00 6.50 17.38
CA VAL A 171 -12.20 5.65 17.37
C VAL A 171 -11.99 4.42 18.26
N HIS A 172 -13.03 3.59 18.39
CA HIS A 172 -12.90 2.23 18.88
C HIS A 172 -13.24 1.26 17.75
N TRP A 173 -12.32 0.34 17.42
CA TRP A 173 -12.64 -0.85 16.64
C TRP A 173 -13.16 -1.91 17.59
N TYR A 174 -14.48 -2.12 17.60
CA TYR A 174 -15.17 -2.89 18.61
C TYR A 174 -14.79 -2.45 20.04
N ARG A 175 -14.00 -3.26 20.75
CA ARG A 175 -13.58 -3.00 22.14
C ARG A 175 -12.18 -2.39 22.25
N ARG A 176 -11.47 -2.20 21.14
CA ARG A 176 -10.08 -1.73 21.11
C ARG A 176 -10.02 -0.28 20.63
N LYS A 177 -9.25 0.56 21.32
CA LYS A 177 -8.92 1.90 20.83
C LYS A 177 -8.08 1.80 19.55
N ALA A 178 -8.39 2.65 18.58
CA ALA A 178 -7.67 2.79 17.32
C ALA A 178 -7.81 4.23 16.81
N ASN A 179 -7.17 4.56 15.69
CA ASN A 179 -7.56 5.70 14.87
C ASN A 179 -8.21 5.19 13.56
N LEU A 180 -8.89 6.07 12.83
CA LEU A 180 -9.61 5.68 11.62
C LEU A 180 -8.65 5.12 10.54
N HIS A 181 -7.47 5.70 10.39
CA HIS A 181 -6.45 5.23 9.44
C HIS A 181 -6.08 3.75 9.67
N HIS A 182 -5.70 3.42 10.91
CA HIS A 182 -5.37 2.06 11.35
C HIS A 182 -6.56 1.08 11.25
N VAL A 183 -7.80 1.58 11.27
CA VAL A 183 -8.97 0.72 11.00
C VAL A 183 -8.93 0.19 9.57
N TRP A 184 -8.58 1.05 8.61
CA TRP A 184 -8.45 0.68 7.20
C TRP A 184 -7.18 -0.12 6.93
N ASP A 185 -6.02 0.30 7.44
CA ASP A 185 -4.75 -0.39 7.17
C ASP A 185 -4.70 -1.83 7.67
N VAL A 186 -5.25 -2.05 8.88
CA VAL A 186 -5.02 -3.27 9.65
C VAL A 186 -6.33 -3.89 10.11
N SER A 187 -7.18 -3.10 10.77
CA SER A 187 -8.21 -3.68 11.64
C SER A 187 -9.32 -4.39 10.86
N ILE A 188 -9.71 -3.86 9.70
CA ILE A 188 -10.66 -4.53 8.80
C ILE A 188 -10.04 -5.81 8.23
N ILE A 189 -8.80 -5.75 7.74
CA ILE A 189 -8.09 -6.91 7.17
C ILE A 189 -7.97 -8.04 8.20
N ASP A 190 -7.48 -7.74 9.39
CA ASP A 190 -7.34 -8.71 10.49
C ASP A 190 -8.68 -9.34 10.87
N SER A 191 -9.76 -8.55 10.90
CA SER A 191 -11.10 -9.04 11.17
C SER A 191 -11.59 -9.98 10.05
N VAL A 192 -11.46 -9.60 8.79
CA VAL A 192 -11.85 -10.43 7.63
C VAL A 192 -11.08 -11.76 7.63
N MET A 193 -9.75 -11.68 7.74
CA MET A 193 -8.88 -12.85 7.74
C MET A 193 -9.25 -13.81 8.86
N LYS A 194 -9.56 -13.29 10.04
CA LYS A 194 -10.00 -14.09 11.18
C LYS A 194 -11.40 -14.69 10.99
N ASP A 195 -12.36 -13.90 10.53
CA ASP A 195 -13.77 -14.28 10.55
C ASP A 195 -14.12 -15.21 9.39
N PHE A 196 -13.47 -15.07 8.23
CA PHE A 196 -13.80 -15.81 7.01
C PHE A 196 -12.70 -16.78 6.55
N TYR A 197 -11.44 -16.54 6.95
CA TYR A 197 -10.28 -17.24 6.39
C TYR A 197 -9.43 -17.96 7.45
N ASN A 198 -9.97 -18.21 8.65
CA ASN A 198 -9.29 -18.92 9.72
C ASN A 198 -7.90 -18.32 10.10
N LYS A 199 -7.75 -17.00 9.94
CA LYS A 199 -6.50 -16.25 10.11
C LYS A 199 -5.37 -16.67 9.16
N ASP A 200 -5.74 -17.21 8.01
CA ASP A 200 -4.80 -17.64 6.98
C ASP A 200 -4.82 -16.66 5.81
N MET A 201 -3.70 -15.98 5.61
CA MET A 201 -3.56 -14.96 4.57
C MET A 201 -3.58 -15.58 3.17
N ASP A 202 -2.91 -16.72 2.98
CA ASP A 202 -2.85 -17.36 1.67
C ASP A 202 -4.25 -17.81 1.22
N THR A 203 -5.08 -18.32 2.14
CA THR A 203 -6.48 -18.64 1.87
C THR A 203 -7.30 -17.41 1.49
N MET A 204 -7.06 -16.26 2.12
CA MET A 204 -7.70 -15.00 1.75
C MET A 204 -7.26 -14.55 0.35
N VAL A 205 -5.96 -14.62 0.05
CA VAL A 205 -5.40 -14.31 -1.28
C VAL A 205 -6.04 -15.21 -2.35
N ASP A 206 -6.07 -16.53 -2.13
CA ASP A 206 -6.69 -17.49 -3.06
C ASP A 206 -8.18 -17.17 -3.32
N ALA A 207 -8.90 -16.68 -2.31
CA ALA A 207 -10.30 -16.26 -2.45
C ALA A 207 -10.43 -14.96 -3.26
N LEU A 208 -9.57 -13.97 -3.03
CA LEU A 208 -9.54 -12.72 -3.81
C LEU A 208 -9.19 -13.01 -5.27
N GLU A 209 -8.23 -13.90 -5.52
CA GLU A 209 -7.87 -14.36 -6.86
C GLU A 209 -9.02 -15.11 -7.54
N THR A 210 -9.73 -15.95 -6.79
CA THR A 210 -10.93 -16.62 -7.31
C THR A 210 -11.97 -15.59 -7.76
N ASN A 211 -12.21 -14.53 -6.99
CA ASN A 211 -13.16 -13.47 -7.34
C ASN A 211 -12.75 -12.74 -8.63
N LEU A 212 -11.46 -12.61 -8.94
CA LEU A 212 -10.99 -12.04 -10.22
C LEU A 212 -11.42 -12.88 -11.43
N THR A 213 -11.64 -14.18 -11.26
CA THR A 213 -12.06 -15.09 -12.33
C THR A 213 -13.58 -15.28 -12.44
N LEU A 214 -14.34 -14.86 -11.43
CA LEU A 214 -15.79 -15.02 -11.38
C LEU A 214 -16.50 -13.77 -11.91
N SER A 215 -17.63 -13.97 -12.61
CA SER A 215 -18.52 -12.88 -13.02
C SER A 215 -19.36 -12.34 -11.86
N ALA A 216 -19.93 -11.15 -12.05
CA ALA A 216 -20.84 -10.53 -11.10
C ALA A 216 -22.06 -11.42 -10.77
N PRO A 217 -22.64 -11.31 -9.55
CA PRO A 217 -22.36 -10.33 -8.50
C PRO A 217 -21.25 -10.74 -7.52
N ASN A 218 -20.70 -11.95 -7.65
CA ASN A 218 -19.78 -12.53 -6.68
C ASN A 218 -18.30 -12.47 -7.11
N GLY A 219 -18.00 -11.78 -8.21
CA GLY A 219 -16.65 -11.63 -8.70
C GLY A 219 -16.47 -10.37 -9.54
N TRP A 220 -15.25 -10.18 -10.02
CA TRP A 220 -14.73 -8.96 -10.62
C TRP A 220 -14.23 -9.16 -12.05
N SER A 221 -14.47 -10.33 -12.67
CA SER A 221 -13.97 -10.61 -14.03
C SER A 221 -14.36 -9.55 -15.04
N ASP A 222 -15.57 -8.99 -14.89
CA ASP A 222 -16.12 -7.97 -15.79
C ASP A 222 -15.47 -6.60 -15.55
N ASP A 223 -14.96 -6.36 -14.34
CA ASP A 223 -14.30 -5.11 -13.93
C ASP A 223 -12.80 -5.09 -14.28
N ILE A 224 -12.17 -6.26 -14.47
CA ILE A 224 -10.71 -6.35 -14.70
C ILE A 224 -10.31 -5.51 -15.90
N SER A 225 -11.05 -5.57 -17.00
CA SER A 225 -10.72 -4.77 -18.19
C SER A 225 -10.71 -3.26 -17.92
N ASP A 226 -11.53 -2.77 -16.99
CA ASP A 226 -11.53 -1.38 -16.56
C ASP A 226 -10.36 -1.08 -15.61
N TRP A 227 -10.02 -2.02 -14.71
CA TRP A 227 -8.85 -1.89 -13.84
C TRP A 227 -7.55 -1.88 -14.63
N GLU A 228 -7.55 -2.60 -15.75
CA GLU A 228 -6.46 -2.73 -16.70
C GLU A 228 -6.36 -1.59 -17.71
N ASN A 229 -7.42 -0.80 -17.85
CA ASN A 229 -7.44 0.27 -18.83
C ASN A 229 -6.63 1.48 -18.36
N CYS A 230 -5.33 1.48 -18.66
CA CYS A 230 -4.49 2.67 -18.51
C CYS A 230 -4.36 3.39 -19.86
N THR A 231 -5.22 4.39 -20.08
CA THR A 231 -5.31 5.12 -21.36
C THR A 231 -4.11 6.01 -21.67
N ASN A 232 -3.29 6.34 -20.66
CA ASN A 232 -2.12 7.19 -20.83
C ASN A 232 -0.86 6.35 -21.05
N MET A 233 -0.44 6.18 -22.31
CA MET A 233 0.76 5.39 -22.64
C MET A 233 2.09 6.05 -22.21
N ASN A 234 2.07 7.33 -21.82
CA ASN A 234 3.28 8.12 -21.51
C ASN A 234 3.50 8.35 -20.00
N SER A 235 2.57 7.92 -19.12
CA SER A 235 2.72 7.98 -17.66
C SER A 235 2.00 6.81 -17.02
N THR A 236 2.23 6.54 -15.73
CA THR A 236 1.36 5.59 -15.02
C THR A 236 -0.04 6.16 -14.84
N CYS A 237 -1.02 5.31 -14.56
CA CYS A 237 -2.38 5.72 -14.18
C CYS A 237 -2.54 5.95 -12.66
N ALA A 238 -1.44 6.21 -11.95
CA ALA A 238 -1.47 6.44 -10.49
C ALA A 238 -2.38 7.61 -10.06
N ASN A 239 -2.57 8.62 -10.92
CA ASN A 239 -3.52 9.69 -10.67
C ASN A 239 -4.97 9.18 -10.56
N ASP A 240 -5.35 8.23 -11.42
CA ASP A 240 -6.70 7.66 -11.43
C ASP A 240 -6.91 6.78 -10.19
N TYR A 241 -5.88 6.03 -9.79
CA TYR A 241 -5.92 5.24 -8.55
C TYR A 241 -6.13 6.13 -7.32
N ALA A 242 -5.47 7.29 -7.30
CA ALA A 242 -5.64 8.29 -6.25
C ALA A 242 -7.04 8.92 -6.26
N ILE A 243 -7.61 9.21 -7.44
CA ILE A 243 -9.00 9.70 -7.58
C ILE A 243 -10.00 8.69 -7.02
N GLU A 244 -9.82 7.40 -7.30
CA GLU A 244 -10.65 6.34 -6.72
C GLU A 244 -10.51 6.28 -5.19
N SER A 245 -9.28 6.37 -4.67
CA SER A 245 -9.03 6.31 -3.22
C SER A 245 -9.65 7.49 -2.47
N ILE A 246 -9.58 8.72 -2.99
CA ILE A 246 -10.24 9.87 -2.34
C ILE A 246 -11.77 9.77 -2.40
N ASP A 247 -12.35 9.23 -3.48
CA ASP A 247 -13.79 8.96 -3.55
C ASP A 247 -14.21 7.97 -2.46
N LEU A 248 -13.47 6.87 -2.31
CA LEU A 248 -13.73 5.85 -1.28
C LEU A 248 -13.47 6.38 0.14
N SER A 249 -12.47 7.25 0.31
CA SER A 249 -12.25 7.97 1.57
C SER A 249 -13.50 8.72 1.98
N CYS A 250 -14.06 9.54 1.09
CA CYS A 250 -15.25 10.33 1.39
C CYS A 250 -16.52 9.48 1.56
N ASN A 251 -16.75 8.54 0.64
CA ASN A 251 -18.01 7.81 0.55
C ASN A 251 -18.10 6.62 1.50
N TYR A 252 -16.96 6.10 1.98
CA TYR A 252 -16.90 4.93 2.86
C TYR A 252 -16.12 5.18 4.14
N ALA A 253 -14.87 5.68 4.05
CA ALA A 253 -14.00 5.78 5.22
C ALA A 253 -14.48 6.80 6.24
N TYR A 254 -14.66 8.06 5.83
CA TYR A 254 -15.11 9.15 6.67
C TYR A 254 -16.62 9.14 6.92
N LYS A 255 -17.39 8.51 6.03
CA LYS A 255 -18.85 8.50 6.10
C LYS A 255 -19.36 7.89 7.40
N ASP A 256 -20.17 8.67 8.12
CA ASP A 256 -20.79 8.33 9.41
C ASP A 256 -19.78 8.12 10.57
N VAL A 257 -18.55 8.62 10.43
CA VAL A 257 -17.50 8.55 11.47
C VAL A 257 -17.33 9.90 12.17
N THR A 258 -17.31 9.86 13.50
CA THR A 258 -16.97 11.02 14.35
C THR A 258 -15.95 10.63 15.41
N GLN A 259 -15.28 11.62 16.01
CA GLN A 259 -14.35 11.38 17.11
C GLN A 259 -14.96 10.53 18.23
N ASN A 260 -14.17 9.56 18.70
CA ASN A 260 -14.47 8.58 19.75
C ASN A 260 -15.64 7.62 19.48
N ILE A 261 -16.17 7.55 18.26
CA ILE A 261 -17.23 6.57 17.92
C ILE A 261 -16.71 5.13 18.06
N THR A 262 -17.61 4.19 18.33
CA THR A 262 -17.33 2.76 18.22
C THR A 262 -17.78 2.25 16.86
N LEU A 263 -16.82 1.81 16.06
CA LEU A 263 -17.02 1.12 14.79
C LEU A 263 -17.19 -0.38 15.09
N GLY A 264 -18.37 -0.92 14.75
CA GLY A 264 -18.72 -2.34 14.89
C GLY A 264 -19.28 -2.89 13.59
N ASP A 265 -20.16 -3.89 13.69
CA ASP A 265 -20.69 -4.65 12.55
C ASP A 265 -21.26 -3.78 11.41
N ASP A 266 -22.02 -2.73 11.74
CA ASP A 266 -22.62 -1.82 10.73
C ASP A 266 -21.55 -1.14 9.84
N TYR A 267 -20.41 -0.77 10.44
CA TYR A 267 -19.27 -0.21 9.71
C TYR A 267 -18.48 -1.32 9.01
N TYR A 268 -18.20 -2.41 9.71
CA TYR A 268 -17.40 -3.51 9.22
C TYR A 268 -17.98 -4.14 7.94
N PHE A 269 -19.23 -4.61 8.00
CA PHE A 269 -19.86 -5.37 6.90
C PHE A 269 -20.08 -4.54 5.63
N THR A 270 -20.09 -3.21 5.75
CA THR A 270 -20.25 -2.32 4.61
C THR A 270 -18.93 -1.85 3.99
N ARG A 271 -17.81 -1.98 4.71
CA ARG A 271 -16.48 -1.49 4.27
C ARG A 271 -15.50 -2.59 3.92
N TYR A 272 -15.60 -3.78 4.51
CA TYR A 272 -14.67 -4.86 4.16
C TYR A 272 -14.68 -5.25 2.66
N PRO A 273 -15.82 -5.25 1.94
CA PRO A 273 -15.79 -5.55 0.50
C PRO A 273 -15.03 -4.49 -0.31
N VAL A 274 -15.00 -3.24 0.18
CA VAL A 274 -14.19 -2.17 -0.41
C VAL A 274 -12.71 -2.45 -0.20
N VAL A 275 -12.32 -2.82 1.02
CA VAL A 275 -10.93 -3.19 1.34
C VAL A 275 -10.44 -4.35 0.48
N GLU A 276 -11.21 -5.45 0.41
CA GLU A 276 -10.87 -6.60 -0.45
C GLU A 276 -10.71 -6.21 -1.92
N ARG A 277 -11.63 -5.38 -2.44
CA ARG A 277 -11.55 -4.88 -3.81
C ARG A 277 -10.30 -4.02 -4.03
N ARG A 278 -9.92 -3.17 -3.08
CA ARG A 278 -8.70 -2.33 -3.20
C ARG A 278 -7.41 -3.12 -3.13
N LEU A 279 -7.34 -4.18 -2.32
CA LEU A 279 -6.21 -5.12 -2.31
C LEU A 279 -6.07 -5.81 -3.68
N ALA A 280 -7.18 -6.29 -4.24
CA ALA A 280 -7.19 -6.93 -5.56
C ALA A 280 -6.82 -5.97 -6.69
N GLN A 281 -7.38 -4.75 -6.70
CA GLN A 281 -7.03 -3.70 -7.66
C GLN A 281 -5.55 -3.34 -7.60
N GLY A 282 -5.00 -3.18 -6.38
CA GLY A 282 -3.57 -2.93 -6.19
C GLY A 282 -2.70 -4.03 -6.78
N GLY A 283 -3.06 -5.30 -6.56
CA GLY A 283 -2.31 -6.44 -7.08
C GLY A 283 -2.34 -6.54 -8.60
N VAL A 284 -3.54 -6.45 -9.20
CA VAL A 284 -3.72 -6.47 -10.67
C VAL A 284 -2.94 -5.33 -11.31
N ARG A 285 -3.08 -4.10 -10.81
CA ARG A 285 -2.41 -2.92 -11.38
C ARG A 285 -0.90 -2.94 -11.18
N LEU A 286 -0.41 -3.49 -10.07
CA LEU A 286 1.03 -3.70 -9.87
C LEU A 286 1.57 -4.67 -10.92
N ALA A 287 0.93 -5.82 -11.13
CA ALA A 287 1.35 -6.80 -12.12
C ALA A 287 1.41 -6.19 -13.52
N MET A 288 0.38 -5.44 -13.90
CA MET A 288 0.34 -4.72 -15.18
C MET A 288 1.46 -3.71 -15.37
N ILE A 289 1.75 -2.90 -14.35
CA ILE A 289 2.83 -1.92 -14.42
C ILE A 289 4.15 -2.67 -14.66
N LEU A 290 4.40 -3.74 -13.92
CA LEU A 290 5.62 -4.54 -14.05
C LEU A 290 5.69 -5.25 -15.41
N ASN A 291 4.60 -5.83 -15.90
CA ASN A 291 4.50 -6.42 -17.24
C ASN A 291 4.80 -5.37 -18.32
N SER A 292 4.19 -4.18 -18.25
CA SER A 292 4.49 -3.08 -19.19
C SER A 292 5.95 -2.64 -19.17
N ILE A 293 6.61 -2.70 -18.01
CA ILE A 293 8.04 -2.34 -17.88
C ILE A 293 8.92 -3.42 -18.51
N PHE A 294 8.69 -4.69 -18.19
CA PHE A 294 9.63 -5.77 -18.50
C PHE A 294 9.35 -6.51 -19.81
N ASP A 295 8.10 -6.58 -20.27
CA ASP A 295 7.74 -7.26 -21.51
C ASP A 295 8.26 -6.50 -22.75
N LYS A 296 8.25 -5.17 -22.70
CA LYS A 296 8.68 -4.30 -23.81
C LYS A 296 10.15 -4.45 -24.20
N LYS A 297 10.98 -5.09 -23.37
CA LYS A 297 12.43 -5.18 -23.64
C LYS A 297 12.85 -6.39 -24.47
N VAL A 298 12.02 -7.42 -24.62
CA VAL A 298 12.36 -8.62 -25.41
C VAL A 298 12.33 -8.35 -26.91
N ASP A 299 11.46 -7.46 -27.39
CA ASP A 299 11.38 -7.07 -28.82
C ASP A 299 12.63 -6.32 -29.34
N THR A 300 13.58 -5.99 -28.45
CA THR A 300 14.83 -5.29 -28.80
C THR A 300 16.10 -6.13 -28.68
N MET A 301 16.00 -7.43 -28.31
CA MET A 301 17.17 -8.31 -28.43
C MET A 301 17.41 -8.61 -29.92
N PRO A 302 18.57 -8.24 -30.50
CA PRO A 302 18.87 -8.65 -31.86
C PRO A 302 18.93 -10.17 -31.87
N LEU A 303 18.11 -10.79 -32.74
CA LEU A 303 18.32 -12.15 -33.21
C LEU A 303 19.73 -12.22 -33.79
N TYR A 304 20.72 -12.56 -32.97
CA TYR A 304 21.99 -13.04 -33.47
C TYR A 304 21.72 -14.41 -34.08
N VAL A 305 21.64 -14.37 -35.41
CA VAL A 305 21.64 -15.49 -36.34
C VAL A 305 22.78 -16.45 -35.99
N GLN A 306 22.47 -17.74 -36.17
CA GLN A 306 23.32 -18.95 -36.10
C GLN A 306 24.82 -18.76 -36.39
#